data_AF-A0A143GJU2-F1
#
_entry.id   AF-A0A143GJU2-F1
#
_cell.length_a   1.000
_cell.length_b   1.000
_cell.length_c   1.000
_cell.angle_alpha   90.00
_cell.angle_beta   90.00
_cell.angle_gamma   90.00
#
_symmetry.space_group_name_H-M   'P 1'
#
loop_
_entity.id
_entity.type
_entity.pdbx_description
1 polymer ?
#
loop_
_entity_poly.entity_id
_entity_poly.type
_entity_poly.pdbx_seq_one_letter_code
_entity_poly.pdbx_strand_id
1 'polypeptide(L)'
;MAELMEMLDGPRTAQQELFYDLEDAMAVIAWSVNELASIAGVAKSPDEAVALMKMGALLAAQQEKLSGYADEVKAGRIVRGEDQ
;
A
#
# COMPACT_ATOMS: atom_id res chain seq x y z
N MET A 1 13.04 -18.29 26.11
CA MET A 1 11.75 -18.56 25.44
C MET A 1 10.63 -17.70 25.98
N ALA A 2 10.46 -17.57 27.30
CA ALA A 2 9.50 -16.62 27.89
C ALA A 2 9.84 -15.14 27.58
N GLU A 3 11.10 -14.73 27.74
CA GLU A 3 11.55 -13.36 27.45
C GLU A 3 11.44 -12.95 25.96
N LEU A 4 11.54 -13.92 25.03
CA LEU A 4 11.34 -13.67 23.59
C LEU A 4 9.86 -13.46 23.25
N MET A 5 8.94 -14.11 23.99
CA MET A 5 7.50 -13.89 23.89
C MET A 5 7.09 -12.55 24.49
N GLU A 6 7.72 -12.14 25.59
CA GLU A 6 7.46 -10.85 26.25
C GLU A 6 7.86 -9.65 25.39
N MET A 7 8.90 -9.79 24.56
CA MET A 7 9.28 -8.78 23.55
C MET A 7 8.32 -8.70 22.36
N LEU A 8 7.53 -9.74 22.09
CA LEU A 8 6.51 -9.76 21.03
C LEU A 8 5.19 -9.11 21.47
N ASP A 9 4.93 -9.03 22.78
CA ASP A 9 3.72 -8.44 23.39
C ASP A 9 3.89 -6.98 23.84
N GLY A 10 5.04 -6.36 23.56
CA GLY A 10 5.26 -4.93 23.83
C GLY A 10 4.45 -4.01 22.89
N PRO A 11 4.10 -2.78 23.32
CA PRO A 11 3.44 -1.82 22.44
C PRO A 11 4.30 -1.57 21.20
N ARG A 12 3.66 -1.53 20.02
CA ARG A 12 4.36 -1.24 18.76
C ARG A 12 5.11 0.08 18.90
N THR A 13 6.32 0.11 18.38
CA THR A 13 7.04 1.37 18.20
C THR A 13 6.31 2.23 17.17
N ALA A 14 6.44 3.55 17.24
CA ALA A 14 5.85 4.46 16.24
C ALA A 14 6.27 4.11 14.80
N GLN A 15 7.47 3.56 14.62
CA GLN A 15 7.97 3.07 13.34
C GLN A 15 7.22 1.82 12.86
N GLN A 16 6.94 0.86 13.77
CA GLN A 16 6.13 -0.31 13.47
C GLN A 16 4.66 0.07 13.19
N GLU A 17 4.09 1.00 13.95
CA GLU A 17 2.74 1.53 13.69
C GLU A 17 2.66 2.16 12.31
N LEU A 18 3.59 3.05 11.97
CA LEU A 18 3.63 3.67 10.64
C LEU A 18 3.82 2.64 9.52
N PHE A 19 4.64 1.61 9.71
CA PHE A 19 4.78 0.53 8.74
C PHE A 19 3.44 -0.19 8.50
N TYR A 20 2.74 -0.56 9.57
CA TYR A 20 1.44 -1.23 9.45
C TYR A 20 0.36 -0.32 8.87
N ASP A 21 0.34 0.97 9.21
CA ASP A 21 -0.60 1.93 8.62
C ASP A 21 -0.39 2.05 7.10
N LEU A 22 0.88 1.99 6.64
CA LEU A 22 1.21 1.98 5.21
C LEU A 22 0.76 0.68 4.54
N GLU A 23 1.00 -0.48 5.17
CA GLU A 23 0.53 -1.78 4.68
C GLU A 23 -1.01 -1.83 4.57
N ASP A 24 -1.71 -1.35 5.59
CA ASP A 24 -3.18 -1.29 5.62
C ASP A 24 -3.70 -0.36 4.51
N ALA A 25 -3.09 0.81 4.33
CA ALA A 25 -3.44 1.73 3.24
C ALA A 25 -3.21 1.09 1.86
N MET A 26 -2.09 0.39 1.67
CA MET A 26 -1.81 -0.34 0.43
C MET A 26 -2.81 -1.45 0.17
N ALA A 27 -3.27 -2.16 1.21
CA ALA A 27 -4.30 -3.20 1.10
C ALA A 27 -5.65 -2.62 0.67
N VAL A 28 -6.07 -1.49 1.24
CA VAL A 28 -7.29 -0.77 0.84
C VAL A 28 -7.21 -0.29 -0.61
N ILE A 29 -6.04 0.19 -1.04
CA ILE A 29 -5.81 0.57 -2.44
C ILE A 29 -5.89 -0.65 -3.36
N ALA A 30 -5.27 -1.78 -3.00
CA ALA A 30 -5.33 -3.02 -3.77
C ALA A 30 -6.78 -3.48 -3.99
N TRP A 31 -7.57 -3.45 -2.91
CA TRP A 31 -8.99 -3.78 -2.97
C TRP A 31 -9.75 -2.81 -3.90
N SER A 32 -9.48 -1.51 -3.77
CA SER A 32 -10.12 -0.48 -4.60
C SER A 32 -9.79 -0.63 -6.09
N VAL A 33 -8.55 -0.97 -6.44
CA VAL A 33 -8.14 -1.24 -7.83
C VAL A 33 -8.89 -2.44 -8.40
N ASN A 34 -8.99 -3.53 -7.63
CA ASN A 34 -9.74 -4.72 -8.05
C ASN A 34 -11.23 -4.42 -8.23
N GLU A 35 -11.83 -3.63 -7.33
CA GLU A 35 -13.23 -3.24 -7.43
C GLU A 35 -13.48 -2.36 -8.66
N LEU A 36 -12.61 -1.39 -8.93
CA LEU A 36 -12.68 -0.56 -10.15
C LEU A 36 -12.59 -1.40 -11.42
N ALA A 37 -11.73 -2.41 -11.44
CA ALA A 37 -11.62 -3.34 -12.58
C ALA A 37 -12.90 -4.20 -12.74
N SER A 38 -13.49 -4.65 -11.64
CA SER A 38 -14.78 -5.37 -11.63
C SER A 38 -15.91 -4.51 -12.22
N ILE A 39 -16.02 -3.25 -11.77
CA ILE A 39 -17.02 -2.30 -12.28
C ILE A 39 -16.78 -1.98 -13.75
N ALA A 40 -15.51 -1.80 -14.16
CA ALA A 40 -15.15 -1.58 -15.56
C ALA A 40 -15.58 -2.75 -16.46
N GLY A 41 -15.54 -3.98 -15.96
CA GLY A 41 -15.98 -5.18 -16.68
C GLY A 41 -17.48 -5.22 -16.98
N VAL A 42 -18.30 -4.44 -16.25
CA VAL A 42 -19.76 -4.35 -16.44
C VAL A 42 -20.22 -2.94 -16.83
N ALA A 43 -19.30 -2.07 -17.22
CA ALA A 43 -19.60 -0.69 -17.59
C ALA A 43 -20.52 -0.61 -18.82
N LYS A 44 -21.34 0.45 -18.87
CA LYS A 44 -22.36 0.62 -19.92
C LYS A 44 -21.79 1.18 -21.22
N SER A 45 -20.57 1.73 -21.16
CA SER A 45 -19.87 2.29 -22.31
C SER A 45 -18.37 2.02 -22.24
N PRO A 46 -17.68 1.95 -23.41
CA PRO A 46 -16.23 1.83 -23.44
C PRO A 46 -15.51 2.99 -22.73
N ASP A 47 -16.02 4.21 -22.85
CA ASP A 47 -15.41 5.40 -22.23
C ASP A 47 -15.46 5.33 -20.70
N GLU A 48 -16.57 4.83 -20.14
CA GLU A 48 -16.73 4.60 -18.70
C GLU A 48 -15.73 3.53 -18.21
N ALA A 49 -15.60 2.40 -18.92
CA ALA A 49 -14.63 1.37 -18.60
C ALA A 49 -13.19 1.91 -18.62
N VAL A 50 -12.84 2.69 -19.64
CA VAL A 50 -11.51 3.31 -19.76
C VAL A 50 -11.24 4.30 -18.63
N ALA A 51 -12.24 5.10 -18.23
CA ALA A 51 -12.10 6.04 -17.12
C ALA A 51 -11.83 5.30 -15.79
N LEU A 52 -12.58 4.25 -15.49
CA LEU A 52 -12.39 3.43 -14.29
C LEU A 52 -11.02 2.75 -14.26
N MET A 53 -10.57 2.20 -15.39
CA MET A 53 -9.24 1.59 -15.50
C MET A 53 -8.12 2.62 -15.30
N LYS A 54 -8.27 3.86 -15.80
CA LYS A 54 -7.31 4.95 -15.55
C LYS A 54 -7.25 5.32 -14.07
N MET A 55 -8.40 5.37 -13.39
CA MET A 55 -8.43 5.60 -11.94
C MET A 55 -7.68 4.49 -11.19
N GLY A 56 -7.93 3.22 -11.57
CA GLY A 56 -7.22 2.07 -11.02
C GLY A 56 -5.70 2.15 -11.23
N ALA A 57 -5.25 2.56 -12.42
CA ALA A 57 -3.84 2.74 -12.71
C ALA A 57 -3.17 3.85 -11.86
N LEU A 58 -3.86 4.97 -11.64
CA LEU A 58 -3.38 6.05 -10.77
C LEU A 58 -3.25 5.58 -9.31
N LEU A 59 -4.22 4.79 -8.83
CA LEU A 59 -4.19 4.20 -7.50
C LEU A 59 -3.06 3.19 -7.35
N ALA A 60 -2.85 2.32 -8.33
CA ALA A 60 -1.74 1.37 -8.35
C ALA A 60 -0.38 2.09 -8.30
N ALA A 61 -0.22 3.22 -9.02
CA ALA A 61 0.98 4.04 -8.93
C ALA A 61 1.18 4.68 -7.54
N GLN A 62 0.09 5.04 -6.84
CA GLN A 62 0.20 5.48 -5.44
C GLN A 62 0.57 4.33 -4.50
N GLN A 63 0.04 3.14 -4.73
CA GLN A 63 0.40 1.94 -3.96
C GLN A 63 1.89 1.64 -4.04
N GLU A 64 2.47 1.66 -5.24
CA GLU A 64 3.92 1.45 -5.44
C GLU A 64 4.75 2.49 -4.68
N LYS A 65 4.32 3.75 -4.70
CA LYS A 65 4.97 4.81 -3.95
C LYS A 65 4.92 4.58 -2.43
N LEU A 66 3.77 4.12 -1.91
CA LEU A 66 3.62 3.78 -0.49
C LEU A 66 4.48 2.58 -0.10
N SER A 67 4.65 1.59 -0.99
CA SER A 67 5.58 0.47 -0.78
C SER A 67 7.00 0.97 -0.58
N GLY A 68 7.46 1.92 -1.40
CA GLY A 68 8.77 2.55 -1.22
C GLY A 68 8.91 3.27 0.13
N TYR A 69 7.84 3.90 0.62
CA TYR A 69 7.85 4.50 1.96
C TYR A 69 7.87 3.46 3.08
N ALA A 70 7.18 2.33 2.91
CA ALA A 70 7.24 1.22 3.86
C ALA A 70 8.66 0.66 3.96
N ASP A 71 9.39 0.58 2.84
CA ASP A 71 10.81 0.21 2.81
C ASP A 71 11.71 1.24 3.52
N GLU A 72 11.47 2.55 3.32
CA GLU A 72 12.16 3.61 4.07
C GLU A 72 11.91 3.51 5.58
N VAL A 73 10.66 3.26 5.98
CA VAL A 73 10.29 3.04 7.38
C VAL A 73 11.00 1.81 7.92
N LYS A 74 11.05 0.71 7.17
CA LYS A 74 11.77 -0.50 7.58
C LYS A 74 13.29 -0.28 7.69
N ALA A 75 13.87 0.53 6.81
CA ALA A 75 15.28 0.89 6.83
C ALA A 75 15.63 1.93 7.91
N GLY A 76 14.63 2.60 8.49
CA GLY A 76 14.81 3.70 9.44
C GLY A 76 15.47 4.94 8.84
N ARG A 77 15.48 5.05 7.50
CA ARG A 77 16.14 6.12 6.75
C ARG A 77 15.51 6.27 5.37
N ILE A 78 15.65 7.46 4.80
CA ILE A 78 15.25 7.72 3.42
C ILE A 78 16.26 7.02 2.49
N VAL A 79 15.79 6.09 1.66
CA VAL A 79 16.62 5.33 0.69
C VAL A 79 16.37 5.75 -0.77
N ARG A 80 15.35 6.57 -1.03
CA ARG A 80 15.07 7.07 -2.38
C ARG A 80 16.26 7.89 -2.93
N GLY A 81 16.74 7.51 -4.11
CA GLY A 81 17.82 8.20 -4.81
C GLY A 81 19.23 7.75 -4.42
N GLU A 82 19.39 6.72 -3.58
CA GLU A 82 20.72 6.13 -3.29
C GLU A 82 21.20 5.16 -4.39
N ASP A 83 20.31 4.72 -5.26
CA ASP A 83 20.60 3.87 -6.43
C ASP A 83 20.64 4.68 -7.76
N GLN A 84 21.10 5.94 -7.76
CA GLN A 84 21.33 6.74 -8.98
C GLN A 84 22.82 6.92 -9.29
#